data_AF-A0A818SLG1-F1
#
_entry.id   AF-A0A818SLG1-F1
#
_cell.length_a   1.000
_cell.length_b   1.000
_cell.length_c   1.000
_cell.angle_alpha   90.00
_cell.angle_beta   90.00
_cell.angle_gamma   90.00
#
_symmetry.space_group_name_H-M   'P 1'
#
loop_
_entity.id
_entity.type
_entity.pdbx_description
1 polymer ?
#
loop_
_entity_poly.entity_id
_entity_poly.type
_entity_poly.pdbx_seq_one_letter_code
_entity_poly.pdbx_strand_id
1 'polypeptide(L)'
;MYSTLIQACLMRAALIRSKVSDFHNERCDVQIVFLNNGYSINFIKEHVEQFFQDFHISNWKSNLNQNTYDKMCEEIIECDQQHQAMKIKQRWKQQREQLCYITSDLNEEELYDFQQNITTL
;
A
#
# COMPACT_ATOMS: atom_id res chain seq x y z
N MET A 1 14.38 2.24 -3.72
CA MET A 1 13.50 1.57 -4.70
C MET A 1 13.26 0.09 -4.40
N TYR A 2 14.19 -0.64 -3.76
CA TYR A 2 14.03 -2.08 -3.42
C TYR A 2 13.37 -2.37 -2.06
N SER A 3 13.36 -1.41 -1.12
CA SER A 3 12.72 -1.62 0.19
C SER A 3 11.23 -1.92 0.10
N THR A 4 10.58 -1.42 -0.96
CA THR A 4 9.16 -1.61 -1.24
C THR A 4 8.83 -3.02 -1.73
N LEU A 5 9.77 -3.75 -2.36
CA LEU A 5 9.46 -5.07 -2.92
C LEU A 5 9.39 -6.13 -1.81
N ILE A 6 10.37 -6.14 -0.89
CA ILE A 6 10.34 -7.03 0.28
C ILE A 6 9.09 -6.72 1.12
N GLN A 7 8.82 -5.45 1.42
CA GLN A 7 7.60 -5.04 2.13
C GLN A 7 6.33 -5.52 1.41
N ALA A 8 6.21 -5.31 0.10
CA ALA A 8 5.04 -5.74 -0.67
C ALA A 8 4.85 -7.26 -0.63
N CYS A 9 5.93 -8.03 -0.76
CA CYS A 9 5.89 -9.49 -0.64
C CYS A 9 5.41 -9.93 0.76
N LEU A 10 5.90 -9.27 1.82
CA LEU A 10 5.51 -9.56 3.21
C LEU A 10 4.06 -9.16 3.52
N MET A 11 3.62 -7.98 3.05
CA MET A 11 2.22 -7.57 3.16
C MET A 11 1.29 -8.56 2.46
N ARG A 12 1.65 -8.97 1.23
CA ARG A 12 0.88 -9.99 0.49
C ARG A 12 0.85 -11.32 1.23
N ALA A 13 1.98 -11.75 1.78
CA ALA A 13 2.06 -12.98 2.58
C ALA A 13 1.12 -12.91 3.79
N ALA A 14 1.09 -11.79 4.51
CA ALA A 14 0.21 -11.58 5.65
C ALA A 14 -1.27 -11.61 5.23
N LEU A 15 -1.64 -10.93 4.14
CA LEU A 15 -3.04 -10.82 3.72
C LEU A 15 -3.63 -12.11 3.13
N ILE A 16 -2.80 -12.96 2.52
CA ILE A 16 -3.28 -14.22 1.92
C ILE A 16 -3.37 -15.35 2.95
N ARG A 17 -2.52 -15.34 3.98
CA ARG A 17 -2.44 -16.42 4.96
C ARG A 17 -3.33 -16.11 6.16
N SER A 18 -4.22 -17.04 6.49
CA SER A 18 -5.09 -16.90 7.67
C SER A 18 -4.43 -17.35 8.97
N LYS A 19 -3.37 -18.16 8.90
CA LYS A 19 -2.64 -18.67 10.08
C LYS A 19 -1.24 -18.09 10.16
N VAL A 20 -0.81 -17.76 11.37
CA VAL A 20 0.54 -17.25 11.65
C VAL A 20 1.64 -18.23 11.24
N SER A 21 1.39 -19.54 11.34
CA SER A 21 2.34 -20.58 10.88
C SER A 21 2.57 -20.52 9.37
N ASP A 22 1.51 -20.32 8.61
CA ASP A 22 1.56 -20.30 7.15
C ASP A 22 2.21 -19.01 6.66
N PHE A 23 1.95 -17.90 7.34
CA PHE A 23 2.69 -16.66 7.15
C PHE A 23 4.18 -16.83 7.44
N HIS A 24 4.55 -17.54 8.50
CA HIS A 24 5.97 -17.77 8.83
C HIS A 24 6.69 -18.52 7.71
N ASN A 25 6.05 -19.53 7.13
CA ASN A 25 6.59 -20.29 6.01
C ASN A 25 6.77 -19.40 4.77
N GLU A 26 5.72 -18.67 4.37
CA GLU A 26 5.80 -17.75 3.23
C GLU A 26 6.87 -16.67 3.43
N ARG A 27 6.99 -16.12 4.64
CA ARG A 27 8.04 -15.17 5.01
C ARG A 27 9.44 -15.76 4.84
N CYS A 28 9.63 -17.04 5.18
CA CYS A 28 10.89 -17.74 4.95
C CYS A 28 11.15 -17.91 3.44
N ASP A 29 10.15 -18.31 2.68
CA ASP A 29 10.25 -18.47 1.22
C ASP A 29 10.64 -17.15 0.54
N VAL A 30 10.00 -16.04 0.93
CA VAL A 30 10.36 -14.70 0.47
C VAL A 30 11.85 -14.42 0.72
N GLN A 31 12.33 -14.63 1.95
CA GLN A 31 13.75 -14.40 2.28
C GLN A 31 14.68 -15.28 1.43
N ILE A 32 14.35 -16.55 1.22
CA ILE A 32 15.12 -17.47 0.37
C ILE A 32 15.17 -16.97 -1.07
N VAL A 33 14.05 -16.52 -1.63
CA VAL A 33 14.01 -15.96 -2.98
C VAL A 33 14.93 -14.75 -3.11
N PHE A 34 14.91 -13.82 -2.15
CA PHE A 34 15.80 -12.66 -2.18
C PHE A 34 17.28 -13.08 -2.02
N LEU A 35 17.59 -14.04 -1.16
CA LEU A 35 18.96 -14.56 -1.05
C LEU A 35 19.46 -15.14 -2.38
N ASN A 36 18.63 -15.94 -3.04
CA ASN A 36 18.96 -16.55 -4.33
C ASN A 36 19.16 -15.51 -5.46
N ASN A 37 18.56 -14.32 -5.32
CA ASN A 37 18.75 -13.20 -6.23
C ASN A 37 19.96 -12.31 -5.87
N GLY A 38 20.82 -12.74 -4.94
CA GLY A 38 22.08 -12.07 -4.60
C GLY A 38 21.96 -10.95 -3.56
N TYR A 39 20.81 -10.81 -2.91
CA TYR A 39 20.67 -9.86 -1.80
C TYR A 39 21.39 -10.39 -0.55
N SER A 40 22.03 -9.49 0.21
CA SER A 40 22.75 -9.89 1.42
C SER A 40 21.79 -10.25 2.56
N ILE A 41 22.23 -11.17 3.44
CA ILE A 41 21.46 -11.54 4.64
C ILE A 41 21.14 -10.32 5.50
N ASN A 42 22.11 -9.42 5.70
CA ASN A 42 21.91 -8.22 6.52
C ASN A 42 20.83 -7.31 5.92
N PHE A 43 20.88 -7.08 4.60
CA PHE A 43 19.88 -6.28 3.90
C PHE A 43 18.48 -6.87 4.07
N ILE A 44 18.31 -8.17 3.86
CA ILE A 44 17.00 -8.84 3.99
C ILE A 44 16.52 -8.77 5.44
N LYS A 45 17.40 -9.04 6.41
CA LYS A 45 17.07 -9.01 7.83
C LYS A 45 16.60 -7.63 8.26
N GLU A 46 17.30 -6.57 7.87
CA GLU A 46 16.92 -5.18 8.16
C GLU A 46 15.52 -4.87 7.62
N HIS A 47 15.19 -5.29 6.40
CA HIS A 47 13.89 -5.03 5.80
C HIS A 47 12.75 -5.84 6.43
N VAL A 48 13.01 -7.09 6.83
CA VAL A 48 12.04 -7.90 7.58
C VAL A 48 11.80 -7.28 8.95
N GLU A 49 12.86 -6.85 9.64
CA GLU A 49 12.74 -6.18 10.95
C GLU A 49 11.98 -4.86 10.84
N GLN A 50 12.28 -4.06 9.82
CA GLN A 50 11.56 -2.81 9.54
C GLN A 50 10.07 -3.07 9.30
N PHE A 51 9.72 -4.08 8.48
CA PHE A 51 8.33 -4.45 8.23
C PHE A 51 7.56 -4.68 9.54
N PHE A 52 8.11 -5.45 10.48
CA PHE A 52 7.43 -5.68 11.75
C PHE A 52 7.40 -4.43 12.65
N GLN A 53 8.42 -3.57 12.59
CA GLN A 53 8.40 -2.30 13.32
C GLN A 53 7.33 -1.34 12.80
N ASP A 54 7.12 -1.30 11.49
CA ASP A 54 6.10 -0.44 10.85
C ASP A 54 4.68 -0.78 11.34
N PHE A 55 4.45 -2.03 11.74
CA PHE A 55 3.18 -2.52 12.33
C PHE A 55 3.31 -2.80 13.83
N HIS A 56 4.18 -2.07 14.53
CA HIS A 56 4.31 -2.07 15.99
C HIS A 56 4.62 -3.44 16.65
N ILE A 57 5.19 -4.39 15.91
CA ILE A 57 5.62 -5.70 16.43
C ILE A 57 7.12 -5.69 16.68
N SER A 58 7.50 -5.38 17.92
CA SER A 58 8.90 -5.30 18.36
C SER A 58 9.57 -6.67 18.58
N ASN A 59 8.81 -7.73 18.86
CA ASN A 59 9.33 -9.08 19.19
C ASN A 59 8.72 -10.20 18.33
N TRP A 60 8.70 -10.01 17.01
CA TRP A 60 8.15 -11.00 16.06
C TRP A 60 8.89 -12.35 16.09
N LYS A 61 10.18 -12.36 16.46
CA LYS A 61 11.01 -13.58 16.51
C LYS A 61 10.65 -14.54 17.64
N SER A 62 10.07 -14.01 18.72
CA SER A 62 9.83 -14.76 19.95
C SER A 62 8.34 -14.90 20.29
N ASN A 63 7.46 -14.04 19.77
CA ASN A 63 6.07 -13.94 20.23
C ASN A 63 5.03 -13.55 19.16
N LEU A 64 5.26 -13.86 17.88
CA LEU A 64 4.20 -13.71 16.87
C LEU A 64 3.16 -14.82 17.06
N ASN A 65 2.13 -14.56 17.86
CA ASN A 65 0.96 -15.42 18.02
C ASN A 65 -0.17 -14.99 17.07
N GLN A 66 -1.22 -15.81 16.98
CA GLN A 66 -2.34 -15.56 16.07
C GLN A 66 -3.03 -14.21 16.34
N ASN A 67 -3.26 -13.85 17.61
CA ASN A 67 -3.94 -12.59 17.93
C ASN A 67 -3.12 -11.35 17.52
N THR A 68 -1.79 -11.39 17.73
CA THR A 68 -0.90 -10.30 17.28
C THR A 68 -0.81 -10.25 15.76
N TYR A 69 -0.84 -11.42 15.11
CA TYR A 69 -0.86 -11.53 13.66
C TYR A 69 -2.15 -10.97 13.04
N ASP A 70 -3.32 -11.29 13.61
CA ASP A 70 -4.60 -10.80 13.11
C ASP A 70 -4.68 -9.27 13.18
N LYS A 71 -4.21 -8.67 14.28
CA LYS A 71 -4.10 -7.21 14.43
C LYS A 71 -3.17 -6.57 13.40
N MET A 72 -2.02 -7.20 13.14
CA MET A 72 -1.11 -6.74 12.09
C MET A 72 -1.80 -6.76 10.71
N CYS A 73 -2.57 -7.81 10.42
CA CYS A 73 -3.33 -7.89 9.17
C CYS A 73 -4.40 -6.79 9.08
N GLU A 74 -5.11 -6.49 10.17
CA GLU A 74 -6.06 -5.37 10.24
C GLU A 74 -5.37 -4.02 9.96
N GLU A 75 -4.24 -3.74 10.62
CA GLU A 75 -3.46 -2.52 10.39
C GLU A 75 -2.94 -2.41 8.94
N ILE A 76 -2.50 -3.51 8.34
CA ILE A 76 -2.09 -3.56 6.93
C ILE A 76 -3.26 -3.17 6.02
N ILE A 77 -4.46 -3.69 6.28
CA ILE A 77 -5.67 -3.37 5.50
C ILE A 77 -6.03 -1.90 5.65
N GLU A 78 -6.03 -1.37 6.86
CA GLU A 78 -6.32 0.04 7.11
C GLU A 78 -5.32 0.96 6.41
N CYS A 79 -4.02 0.63 6.47
CA CYS A 79 -2.97 1.39 5.80
C CYS A 79 -3.14 1.39 4.27
N ASP A 80 -3.52 0.26 3.66
CA ASP A 80 -3.80 0.20 2.23
C ASP A 80 -5.03 1.03 1.86
N GLN A 81 -6.11 0.93 2.63
CA GLN A 81 -7.33 1.73 2.42
C GLN A 81 -7.06 3.24 2.50
N GLN A 82 -6.28 3.68 3.49
CA GLN A 82 -5.88 5.08 3.62
C GLN A 82 -5.04 5.54 2.43
N HIS A 83 -4.09 4.72 1.97
CA HIS A 83 -3.31 5.02 0.77
C HIS A 83 -4.18 5.13 -0.49
N GLN A 84 -5.16 4.24 -0.66
CA GLN A 84 -6.10 4.31 -1.78
C GLN A 84 -6.96 5.58 -1.72
N ALA A 85 -7.49 5.92 -0.53
CA ALA A 85 -8.26 7.14 -0.32
C ALA A 85 -7.45 8.41 -0.65
N MET A 86 -6.16 8.46 -0.27
CA MET A 86 -5.27 9.56 -0.62
C MET A 86 -5.05 9.67 -2.13
N LYS A 87 -4.83 8.55 -2.84
CA LYS A 87 -4.69 8.54 -4.31
C LYS A 87 -5.96 9.04 -5.00
N ILE A 88 -7.13 8.63 -4.53
CA ILE A 88 -8.43 9.11 -5.04
C ILE A 88 -8.53 10.62 -4.83
N LYS A 89 -8.24 11.13 -3.63
CA LYS A 89 -8.28 12.57 -3.32
C LYS A 89 -7.32 13.38 -4.20
N GLN A 90 -6.12 12.87 -4.46
CA GLN A 90 -5.15 13.50 -5.36
C GLN A 90 -5.65 13.55 -6.80
N ARG A 91 -6.25 12.47 -7.31
CA ARG A 91 -6.87 12.45 -8.64
C ARG A 91 -7.99 13.48 -8.76
N TRP A 92 -8.88 13.56 -7.77
CA TRP A 92 -9.94 14.57 -7.73
C TRP A 92 -9.38 15.99 -7.73
N LYS A 93 -8.30 16.24 -6.98
CA LYS A 93 -7.64 17.55 -6.98
C LYS A 93 -7.09 17.91 -8.37
N GLN A 94 -6.41 16.98 -9.03
CA GLN A 94 -5.87 17.17 -10.38
C GLN A 94 -6.97 17.42 -11.42
N GLN A 95 -8.07 16.65 -11.35
CA GLN A 95 -9.22 16.86 -12.24
C GLN A 95 -9.86 18.23 -12.03
N ARG A 96 -10.00 18.69 -10.77
CA ARG A 96 -10.50 20.04 -10.48
C ARG A 96 -9.60 21.15 -11.00
N GLU A 97 -8.28 21.01 -10.85
CA GLU A 97 -7.31 21.98 -11.38
C GLU A 97 -7.35 22.03 -12.91
N GLN A 98 -7.47 20.88 -13.58
CA GLN A 98 -7.65 20.81 -15.04
C GLN A 98 -8.97 21.44 -15.49
N LEU A 99 -10.07 21.16 -14.78
CA LEU A 99 -11.37 21.79 -15.07
C LEU A 99 -11.30 23.31 -14.91
N CYS A 100 -10.69 23.81 -13.83
CA CYS A 100 -10.51 25.25 -13.63
C CYS A 100 -9.72 25.89 -14.77
N TYR A 101 -8.61 25.25 -15.18
CA TYR A 101 -7.77 25.71 -16.29
C TYR A 101 -8.53 25.74 -17.63
N ILE A 102 -9.29 24.68 -17.93
CA ILE A 102 -10.11 24.64 -19.14
C ILE A 102 -11.18 25.74 -19.09
N THR A 103 -11.87 25.91 -17.96
CA THR A 103 -12.93 26.92 -17.84
C THR A 103 -12.42 28.36 -17.83
N SER A 104 -11.15 28.61 -17.48
CA SER A 104 -10.57 29.96 -17.59
C SER A 104 -10.25 30.37 -19.02
N ASP A 105 -10.13 29.39 -19.94
CA ASP A 105 -9.81 29.61 -21.35
C ASP A 105 -11.07 29.60 -22.26
N LEU A 106 -12.26 29.34 -21.70
CA LEU A 106 -13.53 29.25 -22.43
C LEU A 106 -14.28 30.59 -22.45
N ASN A 107 -14.96 30.86 -23.56
CA ASN A 107 -15.80 32.05 -23.75
C ASN A 107 -17.18 31.84 -23.09
N GLU A 108 -17.97 32.90 -22.83
CA GLU A 108 -19.29 32.79 -22.15
C GLU A 108 -20.25 31.77 -22.81
N GLU A 109 -20.26 31.67 -24.14
CA GLU A 109 -21.08 30.72 -24.90
C GLU A 109 -20.61 29.27 -24.69
N GLU A 110 -19.30 29.03 -24.71
CA GLU A 110 -18.71 27.69 -24.56
C GLU A 110 -18.79 27.20 -23.09
N LEU A 111 -18.78 28.13 -22.14
CA LEU A 111 -18.94 27.86 -20.72
C LEU A 111 -20.38 27.38 -20.40
N TYR A 112 -21.38 27.91 -21.11
CA TYR A 112 -22.79 27.53 -20.98
C TYR A 112 -23.06 26.11 -21.49
N ASP A 113 -22.51 25.76 -22.68
CA ASP A 113 -22.62 24.41 -23.24
C ASP A 113 -21.86 23.36 -22.42
N PHE A 114 -20.72 23.73 -21.83
CA PHE A 114 -19.97 22.84 -20.94
C PHE A 114 -20.74 22.53 -19.65
N GLN A 115 -21.42 23.52 -19.06
CA GLN A 115 -22.23 23.34 -17.85
C GLN A 115 -23.48 22.47 -18.09
N GLN A 116 -24.16 22.60 -19.24
CA GLN A 116 -25.31 21.74 -19.59
C GLN A 116 -24.92 20.25 -19.69
N ASN A 117 -23.75 19.95 -20.26
CA ASN A 117 -23.27 18.58 -20.45
C ASN A 117 -22.80 17.88 -19.17
N ILE A 118 -22.33 18.64 -18.16
CA ILE A 118 -21.93 18.05 -16.85
C ILE A 118 -23.14 17.70 -16.00
N THR A 119 -24.26 18.41 -16.14
CA THR A 119 -25.45 18.25 -15.28
C THR A 119 -26.33 17.05 -15.69
N THR A 120 -26.02 16.40 -16.82
CA THR A 120 -26.78 15.26 -17.39
C THR A 120 -26.13 13.88 -17.15
N LEU A 121 -24.98 13.82 -16.46
CA LEU A 121 -24.29 12.60 -16.02
C LEU A 121 -24.58 12.30 -14.55
#